data_AF-R5B7D2-F1
#
_entry.id   AF-R5B7D2-F1
#
_cell.length_a   1.000
_cell.length_b   1.000
_cell.length_c   1.000
_cell.angle_alpha   90.00
_cell.angle_beta   90.00
_cell.angle_gamma   90.00
#
_symmetry.space_group_name_H-M   'P 1'
#
loop_
_entity.id
_entity.type
_entity.pdbx_description
1 polymer ?
#
loop_
_entity_poly.entity_id
_entity_poly.type
_entity_poly.pdbx_seq_one_letter_code
_entity_poly.pdbx_strand_id
1 'polypeptide(L)'
;MPSNLLQFKPRVVETPYILICTKCGEENEGTANFCSHCGKALRPQLRSTKQQYAPLTKHTKVPLKTMAEITAMEHSLQDTKRRRLAYRNLVLFRLGCNVGLRGGDLVQLKAGQFIGKDGSPKDTVYVIEQKTGKGRELKISDEVAAMVAQYTDDMHLASEDFLFSSQKGGCLTRKTLNDDIIVPAAERLGWNPLLYGSHTMRKTYAYRFYTQAQHLSQERGYRALSMLCKELGHSNEAITLCYIGIEAEEIKEICNLSAKDYDWAFAQALRDELGEE
;
A
#
# COMPACT_ATOMS: atom_id res chain seq x y z
N MET A 1 -46.96 5.86 -44.60
CA MET A 1 -45.55 6.22 -44.85
C MET A 1 -45.48 7.73 -44.76
N PRO A 2 -44.87 8.31 -43.70
CA PRO A 2 -43.41 8.38 -43.50
C PRO A 2 -43.05 8.09 -42.02
N SER A 3 -41.83 8.01 -41.51
CA SER A 3 -40.45 8.07 -42.01
C SER A 3 -39.63 7.47 -40.87
N ASN A 4 -38.93 6.37 -41.10
CA ASN A 4 -37.88 5.90 -40.20
C ASN A 4 -36.73 6.92 -40.25
N LEU A 5 -36.75 7.90 -39.35
CA LEU A 5 -35.58 8.70 -39.04
C LEU A 5 -34.97 8.13 -37.76
N LEU A 6 -33.98 7.26 -37.96
CA LEU A 6 -32.99 6.93 -36.94
C LEU A 6 -32.37 8.24 -36.47
N GLN A 7 -32.82 8.75 -35.31
CA GLN A 7 -32.16 9.86 -34.64
C GLN A 7 -30.79 9.36 -34.15
N PHE A 8 -29.74 9.66 -34.91
CA PHE A 8 -28.38 9.57 -34.40
C PHE A 8 -28.24 10.64 -33.31
N LYS A 9 -28.34 10.24 -32.04
CA LYS A 9 -27.77 11.04 -30.95
C LYS A 9 -26.27 11.17 -31.24
N PRO A 10 -25.71 12.40 -31.28
CA PRO A 10 -24.27 12.55 -31.41
C PRO A 10 -23.62 11.77 -30.26
N ARG A 11 -22.75 10.82 -30.62
CA ARG A 11 -21.93 10.11 -29.64
C ARG A 11 -21.03 11.17 -29.04
N VAL A 12 -21.29 11.56 -27.79
CA VAL A 12 -20.36 12.39 -27.03
C VAL A 12 -19.06 11.61 -27.00
N VAL A 13 -18.07 12.08 -27.77
CA VAL A 13 -16.73 11.51 -27.73
C VAL A 13 -16.14 11.97 -26.42
N GLU A 14 -16.37 11.17 -25.37
CA GLU A 14 -15.67 11.37 -24.10
C GLU A 14 -14.18 11.33 -24.41
N THR A 15 -13.46 12.41 -24.07
CA THR A 15 -12.02 12.49 -24.26
C THR A 15 -11.37 11.30 -23.56
N PRO A 16 -10.48 10.53 -24.23
CA PRO A 16 -9.93 9.28 -23.71
C PRO A 16 -8.94 9.48 -22.55
N TYR A 17 -8.78 10.72 -22.09
CA TYR A 17 -7.87 11.12 -21.03
C TYR A 17 -8.61 11.96 -19.98
N ILE A 18 -8.16 11.83 -18.74
CA ILE A 18 -8.59 12.64 -17.59
C ILE A 18 -7.45 13.58 -17.17
N LEU A 19 -7.82 14.76 -16.68
CA LEU A 19 -6.86 15.77 -16.20
C LEU A 19 -6.96 15.89 -14.68
N ILE A 20 -6.28 14.98 -13.98
CA ILE A 20 -6.15 15.03 -12.52
C ILE A 20 -4.90 15.82 -12.15
N CYS A 21 -5.05 16.80 -11.26
CA CYS A 21 -3.93 17.55 -10.75
C CYS A 21 -3.05 16.68 -9.83
N THR A 22 -1.79 16.49 -10.21
CA THR A 22 -0.82 15.71 -9.42
C THR A 22 -0.47 16.32 -8.06
N LYS A 23 -0.84 17.58 -7.81
CA LYS A 23 -0.58 18.27 -6.54
C LYS A 23 -1.77 18.18 -5.56
N CYS A 24 -3.00 18.34 -6.04
CA CYS A 24 -4.18 18.43 -5.17
C CYS A 24 -5.27 17.39 -5.45
N GLY A 25 -5.15 16.59 -6.52
CA GLY A 25 -6.12 15.56 -6.87
C GLY A 25 -7.38 16.06 -7.58
N GLU A 26 -7.53 17.37 -7.79
CA GLU A 26 -8.70 17.95 -8.47
C GLU A 26 -8.84 17.43 -9.90
N GLU A 27 -10.04 17.04 -10.29
CA GLU A 27 -10.41 16.73 -11.67
C GLU A 27 -10.65 18.02 -12.46
N ASN A 28 -10.14 18.07 -13.69
CA ASN A 28 -10.25 19.24 -14.54
C ASN A 28 -10.81 18.83 -15.90
N GLU A 29 -11.51 19.76 -16.53
CA GLU A 29 -12.09 19.56 -17.85
C GLU A 29 -10.99 19.38 -18.91
N GLY A 30 -11.28 18.56 -19.94
CA GLY A 30 -10.31 18.00 -20.92
C GLY A 30 -9.43 18.98 -21.71
N THR A 31 -9.65 20.29 -21.60
CA THR A 31 -8.84 21.33 -22.27
C THR A 31 -8.02 22.19 -21.29
N ALA A 32 -8.07 21.90 -19.99
CA ALA A 32 -7.37 22.69 -18.99
C ALA A 32 -5.85 22.44 -19.00
N ASN A 33 -5.08 23.52 -19.14
CA ASN A 33 -3.61 23.47 -19.03
C ASN A 33 -3.14 23.59 -17.57
N PHE A 34 -3.96 24.17 -16.69
CA PHE A 34 -3.65 24.41 -15.28
C PHE A 34 -4.80 23.97 -14.39
N CYS A 35 -4.47 23.49 -13.18
CA CYS A 35 -5.44 23.06 -12.19
C CYS A 35 -6.29 24.24 -11.70
N SER A 36 -7.61 24.09 -11.78
CA SER A 36 -8.62 25.05 -11.28
C SER A 36 -8.46 25.39 -9.80
N HIS A 37 -8.00 24.43 -8.99
CA HIS A 37 -7.88 24.59 -7.54
C HIS A 37 -6.52 25.15 -7.09
N CYS A 38 -5.40 24.68 -7.66
CA CYS A 38 -4.06 25.01 -7.14
C CYS A 38 -3.08 25.63 -8.16
N GLY A 39 -3.54 25.87 -9.41
CA GLY A 39 -2.78 26.56 -10.45
C GLY A 39 -1.59 25.81 -11.05
N LYS A 40 -1.36 24.54 -10.66
CA LYS A 40 -0.25 23.74 -11.19
C LYS A 40 -0.57 23.24 -12.61
N ALA A 41 0.45 23.14 -13.47
CA ALA A 41 0.30 22.59 -14.82
C ALA A 41 -0.24 21.15 -14.77
N LEU A 42 -1.25 20.89 -15.59
CA LEU A 42 -1.89 19.58 -15.74
C LEU A 42 -1.16 18.75 -16.79
N ARG A 43 -1.21 17.42 -16.63
CA ARG A 43 -0.70 16.46 -17.62
C ARG A 43 -1.82 15.48 -17.97
N PRO A 44 -2.19 15.32 -19.26
CA PRO A 44 -3.18 14.33 -19.68
C PRO A 44 -2.78 12.93 -19.24
N GLN A 45 -3.67 12.22 -18.55
CA GLN A 45 -3.50 10.80 -18.23
C GLN A 45 -4.54 9.98 -18.99
N LEU A 46 -4.11 8.89 -19.63
CA LEU A 46 -5.03 7.94 -20.28
C LEU A 46 -6.03 7.40 -19.24
N ARG A 47 -7.32 7.33 -19.60
CA ARG A 47 -8.34 6.64 -18.80
C ARG A 47 -7.95 5.16 -18.68
N SER A 48 -7.19 4.84 -17.65
CA SER A 48 -7.05 3.47 -17.18
C SER A 48 -8.33 3.11 -16.43
N THR A 49 -8.91 1.95 -16.71
CA THR A 49 -10.01 1.39 -15.87
C THR A 49 -9.60 1.26 -14.41
N LYS A 50 -8.30 1.24 -14.10
CA LYS A 50 -7.77 1.29 -12.73
C LYS A 50 -7.92 2.66 -12.04
N GLN A 51 -8.25 3.74 -12.75
CA GLN A 51 -8.39 5.10 -12.20
C GLN A 51 -9.83 5.44 -11.75
N GLN A 52 -10.83 4.61 -12.04
CA GLN A 52 -12.21 4.86 -11.58
C GLN A 52 -12.37 4.77 -10.05
N TYR A 53 -11.40 4.17 -9.36
CA TYR A 53 -11.36 4.05 -7.91
C TYR A 53 -10.38 5.04 -7.25
N ALA A 54 -10.00 6.12 -7.94
CA ALA A 54 -9.09 7.11 -7.39
C ALA A 54 -9.73 7.80 -6.16
N PRO A 55 -9.20 7.61 -4.95
CA PRO A 55 -9.74 8.26 -3.77
C PRO A 55 -9.52 9.76 -3.87
N LEU A 56 -10.59 10.52 -3.60
CA LEU A 56 -10.67 11.99 -3.62
C LEU A 56 -9.76 12.70 -2.58
N THR A 57 -8.92 11.96 -1.83
CA THR A 57 -8.10 12.55 -0.77
C THR A 57 -6.63 12.09 -0.82
N LYS A 58 -5.73 12.98 -0.41
CA LYS A 58 -4.26 12.83 -0.34
C LYS A 58 -3.77 11.62 0.48
N HIS A 59 -4.65 11.00 1.27
CA HIS A 59 -4.29 10.11 2.37
C HIS A 59 -4.52 8.62 2.11
N THR A 60 -5.26 8.26 1.07
CA THR A 60 -5.57 6.85 0.81
C THR A 60 -4.47 6.19 -0.02
N LYS A 61 -3.71 5.28 0.57
CA LYS A 61 -2.70 4.51 -0.16
C LYS A 61 -3.31 3.27 -0.77
N VAL A 62 -2.73 2.79 -1.87
CA VAL A 62 -3.18 1.57 -2.57
C VAL A 62 -2.17 0.43 -2.38
N PRO A 63 -2.62 -0.84 -2.39
CA PRO A 63 -1.71 -2.00 -2.42
C PRO A 63 -1.02 -2.16 -3.78
N LEU A 64 0.06 -2.93 -3.81
CA LEU A 64 0.58 -3.54 -5.02
C LEU A 64 -0.07 -4.91 -5.18
N LYS A 65 -0.85 -5.12 -6.25
CA LYS A 65 -1.67 -6.32 -6.42
C LYS A 65 -0.93 -7.44 -7.14
N THR A 66 0.03 -7.08 -7.99
CA THR A 66 0.75 -8.03 -8.86
C THR A 66 2.22 -8.16 -8.47
N MET A 67 2.82 -9.32 -8.76
CA MET A 67 4.27 -9.50 -8.58
C MET A 67 5.07 -8.53 -9.45
N ALA A 68 4.59 -8.18 -10.64
CA ALA A 68 5.24 -7.18 -11.51
C ALA A 68 5.30 -5.79 -10.85
N GLU A 69 4.23 -5.35 -10.18
CA GLU A 69 4.24 -4.08 -9.43
C GLU A 69 5.21 -4.13 -8.24
N ILE A 70 5.25 -5.24 -7.51
CA ILE A 70 6.19 -5.44 -6.39
C ILE A 70 7.63 -5.38 -6.89
N THR A 71 7.95 -6.15 -7.92
CA THR A 71 9.29 -6.19 -8.52
C THR A 71 9.70 -4.82 -9.09
N ALA A 72 8.78 -4.09 -9.74
CA ALA A 72 9.04 -2.73 -10.23
C ALA A 72 9.39 -1.77 -9.07
N MET A 73 8.63 -1.82 -7.97
CA MET A 73 8.93 -1.03 -6.77
C MET A 73 10.27 -1.41 -6.16
N GLU A 74 10.60 -2.70 -6.06
CA GLU A 74 11.91 -3.18 -5.58
C GLU A 74 13.08 -2.66 -6.42
N HIS A 75 12.95 -2.67 -7.75
CA HIS A 75 13.97 -2.10 -8.63
C HIS A 75 14.10 -0.58 -8.44
N SER A 76 12.98 0.13 -8.35
CA SER A 76 12.99 1.59 -8.14
C SER A 76 13.60 1.99 -6.80
N LEU A 77 13.36 1.21 -5.74
CA LEU A 77 13.93 1.45 -4.41
C LEU A 77 15.46 1.28 -4.35
N GLN A 78 16.00 0.46 -5.26
CA GLN A 78 17.44 0.23 -5.40
C GLN A 78 18.13 1.26 -6.30
N ASP A 79 17.37 2.08 -7.03
CA ASP A 79 17.89 3.15 -7.89
C ASP A 79 18.38 4.36 -7.05
N THR A 80 19.48 4.13 -6.33
CA THR A 80 20.19 5.13 -5.56
C THR A 80 21.70 4.91 -5.67
N LYS A 81 22.46 6.01 -5.74
CA LYS A 81 23.93 5.98 -5.84
C LYS A 81 24.60 5.33 -4.63
N ARG A 82 23.91 5.27 -3.48
CA ARG A 82 24.45 4.74 -2.22
C ARG A 82 23.99 3.31 -2.02
N ARG A 83 24.84 2.33 -2.37
CA ARG A 83 24.57 0.89 -2.28
C ARG A 83 24.01 0.45 -0.92
N ARG A 84 24.55 0.98 0.18
CA ARG A 84 24.06 0.68 1.54
C ARG A 84 22.59 1.05 1.74
N LEU A 85 22.16 2.19 1.19
CA LEU A 85 20.77 2.65 1.29
C LEU A 85 19.85 1.89 0.34
N ALA A 86 20.33 1.54 -0.86
CA ALA A 86 19.60 0.69 -1.81
C ALA A 86 19.22 -0.63 -1.13
N TYR A 87 20.21 -1.27 -0.49
CA TYR A 87 20.00 -2.55 0.19
C TYR A 87 19.05 -2.42 1.39
N ARG A 88 19.26 -1.41 2.26
CA ARG A 88 18.33 -1.10 3.37
C ARG A 88 16.89 -0.89 2.86
N ASN A 89 16.70 -0.11 1.80
CA ASN A 89 15.38 0.19 1.26
C ASN A 89 14.69 -1.07 0.70
N LEU A 90 15.44 -1.94 0.02
CA LEU A 90 14.95 -3.22 -0.48
C LEU A 90 14.48 -4.13 0.66
N VAL A 91 15.34 -4.34 1.66
CA VAL A 91 15.05 -5.21 2.82
C VAL A 91 13.87 -4.66 3.62
N LEU A 92 13.83 -3.34 3.84
CA LEU A 92 12.71 -2.67 4.50
C LEU A 92 11.40 -2.94 3.76
N PHE A 93 11.40 -2.76 2.45
CA PHE A 93 10.19 -2.91 1.65
C PHE A 93 9.71 -4.36 1.61
N ARG A 94 10.61 -5.32 1.39
CA ARG A 94 10.26 -6.74 1.38
C ARG A 94 9.75 -7.20 2.73
N LEU A 95 10.42 -6.82 3.81
CA LEU A 95 9.95 -7.12 5.16
C LEU A 95 8.58 -6.48 5.42
N GLY A 96 8.40 -5.21 5.09
CA GLY A 96 7.13 -4.50 5.25
C GLY A 96 5.96 -5.17 4.54
N CYS A 97 6.17 -5.65 3.31
CA CYS A 97 5.18 -6.40 2.54
C CYS A 97 4.96 -7.84 3.04
N ASN A 98 5.84 -8.37 3.89
CA ASN A 98 5.75 -9.72 4.46
C ASN A 98 5.07 -9.72 5.84
N VAL A 99 5.28 -8.67 6.66
CA VAL A 99 4.76 -8.62 8.03
C VAL A 99 3.57 -7.69 8.22
N GLY A 100 3.30 -6.77 7.29
CA GLY A 100 2.12 -5.92 7.35
C GLY A 100 2.07 -4.90 8.49
N LEU A 101 3.21 -4.52 9.08
CA LEU A 101 3.25 -3.53 10.15
C LEU A 101 2.94 -2.11 9.66
N ARG A 102 2.50 -1.23 10.56
CA ARG A 102 2.45 0.20 10.26
C ARG A 102 3.87 0.72 10.03
N GLY A 103 4.01 1.75 9.21
CA GLY A 103 5.31 2.30 8.87
C GLY A 103 6.12 2.76 10.10
N GLY A 104 5.45 3.28 11.14
CA GLY A 104 6.10 3.67 12.40
C GLY A 104 6.62 2.49 13.22
N ASP A 105 5.84 1.40 13.33
CA ASP A 105 6.27 0.18 14.01
C ASP A 105 7.41 -0.51 13.24
N LEU A 106 7.31 -0.55 11.91
CA LEU A 106 8.29 -1.18 11.02
C LEU A 106 9.69 -0.58 11.15
N VAL A 107 9.80 0.75 11.19
CA VAL A 107 11.11 1.42 11.26
C VAL A 107 11.80 1.28 12.63
N GLN A 108 11.07 0.85 13.66
CA GLN A 108 11.59 0.69 15.02
C GLN A 108 12.05 -0.73 15.35
N LEU A 109 11.89 -1.65 14.41
CA LEU A 109 12.42 -3.01 14.51
C LEU A 109 13.93 -3.00 14.74
N LYS A 110 14.40 -3.91 15.59
CA LYS A 110 15.80 -4.11 15.94
C LYS A 110 16.34 -5.42 15.39
N ALA A 111 17.64 -5.47 15.10
CA ALA A 111 18.29 -6.65 14.54
C ALA A 111 18.13 -7.90 15.43
N GLY A 112 18.28 -7.76 16.74
CA GLY A 112 18.18 -8.88 17.70
C GLY A 112 16.80 -9.56 17.73
N GLN A 113 15.76 -8.92 17.20
CA GLN A 113 14.46 -9.54 17.05
C GLN A 113 14.47 -10.65 15.99
N PHE A 114 15.34 -10.55 14.98
CA PHE A 114 15.39 -11.44 13.82
C PHE A 114 16.52 -12.47 13.90
N ILE A 115 17.48 -12.28 14.80
CA ILE A 115 18.65 -13.17 14.93
C ILE A 115 18.63 -13.91 16.27
N GLY A 116 18.85 -15.22 16.22
CA GLY A 116 19.05 -16.12 17.35
C GLY A 116 20.34 -15.83 18.11
N LYS A 117 20.43 -16.35 19.34
CA LYS A 117 21.68 -16.23 20.13
C LYS A 117 22.86 -16.96 19.48
N ASP A 118 22.56 -17.94 18.65
CA ASP A 118 23.48 -18.74 17.85
C ASP A 118 23.76 -18.13 16.46
N GLY A 119 23.21 -16.95 16.17
CA GLY A 119 23.34 -16.29 14.86
C GLY A 119 22.35 -16.79 13.82
N SER A 120 21.46 -17.73 14.15
CA SER A 120 20.49 -18.26 13.19
C SER A 120 19.37 -17.25 12.88
N PRO A 121 18.83 -17.21 11.65
CA PRO A 121 17.64 -16.42 11.34
C PRO A 121 16.42 -16.95 12.09
N LYS A 122 15.61 -16.04 12.64
CA LYS A 122 14.30 -16.35 13.22
C LYS A 122 13.20 -16.16 12.17
N ASP A 123 12.31 -17.14 12.08
CA ASP A 123 11.09 -17.09 11.28
C ASP A 123 9.92 -16.39 12.00
N THR A 124 10.12 -16.07 13.28
CA THR A 124 9.08 -15.59 14.19
C THR A 124 9.59 -14.40 14.99
N VAL A 125 8.85 -13.29 14.95
CA VAL A 125 9.23 -12.03 15.59
C VAL A 125 8.10 -11.49 16.45
N TYR A 126 8.39 -11.24 17.72
CA TYR A 126 7.44 -10.58 18.61
C TYR A 126 7.63 -9.06 18.55
N VAL A 127 6.52 -8.33 18.37
CA VAL A 127 6.49 -6.87 18.36
C VAL A 127 5.37 -6.34 19.24
N ILE A 128 5.57 -5.18 19.83
CA ILE A 128 4.54 -4.43 20.54
C ILE A 128 4.16 -3.26 19.65
N GLU A 129 2.92 -3.24 19.16
CA GLU A 129 2.44 -2.15 18.30
C GLU A 129 2.24 -0.88 19.12
N GLN A 130 2.81 0.24 18.65
CA GLN A 130 2.78 1.50 19.39
C GLN A 130 1.37 2.04 19.59
N LYS A 131 0.53 1.94 18.55
CA LYS A 131 -0.80 2.52 18.56
C LYS A 131 -1.74 1.83 19.56
N THR A 132 -1.62 0.51 19.67
CA THR A 132 -2.57 -0.30 20.45
C THR A 132 -1.98 -0.79 21.76
N GLY A 133 -0.66 -0.76 21.93
CA GLY A 133 0.06 -1.37 23.05
C GLY A 133 -0.01 -2.89 23.05
N LYS A 134 -0.60 -3.52 22.02
CA LYS A 134 -0.77 -4.97 21.95
C LYS A 134 0.47 -5.63 21.37
N GLY A 135 0.91 -6.69 22.03
CA GLY A 135 1.93 -7.58 21.52
C GLY A 135 1.35 -8.51 20.46
N ARG A 136 2.09 -8.71 19.36
CA ARG A 136 1.76 -9.68 18.31
C ARG A 136 3.00 -10.46 17.90
N GLU A 137 2.77 -11.72 17.58
CA GLU A 137 3.77 -12.60 16.99
C GLU A 137 3.61 -12.56 15.47
N LEU A 138 4.71 -12.24 14.78
CA LEU A 138 4.79 -12.14 13.34
C LEU A 138 5.49 -13.37 12.80
N LYS A 139 4.84 -14.08 11.89
CA LYS A 139 5.53 -15.09 11.08
C LYS A 139 6.11 -14.43 9.83
N ILE A 140 7.35 -14.78 9.53
CA ILE A 140 8.11 -14.29 8.39
C ILE A 140 8.42 -15.49 7.51
N SER A 141 8.31 -15.33 6.20
CA SER A 141 8.71 -16.39 5.27
C SER A 141 10.22 -16.63 5.33
N ASP A 142 10.65 -17.89 5.22
CA ASP A 142 12.07 -18.30 5.25
C ASP A 142 12.97 -17.45 4.35
N GLU A 143 12.51 -17.11 3.15
CA GLU A 143 13.24 -16.25 2.20
C GLU A 143 13.53 -14.86 2.79
N VAL A 144 12.54 -14.25 3.45
CA VAL A 144 12.68 -12.92 4.07
C VAL A 144 13.48 -13.01 5.36
N ALA A 145 13.33 -14.07 6.15
CA ALA A 145 14.15 -14.30 7.34
C ALA A 145 15.64 -14.42 6.97
N ALA A 146 15.97 -15.22 5.94
CA ALA A 146 17.33 -15.37 5.45
C ALA A 146 17.90 -14.06 4.90
N MET A 147 17.11 -13.28 4.14
CA MET A 147 17.52 -11.97 3.64
C MET A 147 17.79 -10.97 4.77
N VAL A 148 16.95 -10.94 5.81
CA VAL A 148 17.14 -10.05 6.96
C VAL A 148 18.39 -10.44 7.73
N ALA A 149 18.67 -11.74 7.89
CA ALA A 149 19.90 -12.21 8.52
C ALA A 149 21.14 -11.80 7.72
N GLN A 150 21.16 -12.07 6.41
CA GLN A 150 22.25 -11.64 5.55
C GLN A 150 22.48 -10.13 5.61
N TYR A 151 21.40 -9.34 5.57
CA TYR A 151 21.48 -7.89 5.70
C TYR A 151 22.06 -7.45 7.05
N THR A 152 21.70 -8.14 8.14
CA THR A 152 22.21 -7.85 9.49
C THR A 152 23.72 -8.08 9.55
N ASP A 153 24.19 -9.18 8.96
CA ASP A 153 25.61 -9.53 8.89
C ASP A 153 26.39 -8.55 8.02
N ASP A 154 25.90 -8.28 6.80
CA ASP A 154 26.53 -7.38 5.82
C ASP A 154 26.66 -5.95 6.36
N MET A 155 25.70 -5.51 7.19
CA MET A 155 25.68 -4.19 7.81
C MET A 155 26.39 -4.14 9.17
N HIS A 156 26.86 -5.29 9.67
CA HIS A 156 27.46 -5.46 11.00
C HIS A 156 26.61 -4.88 12.14
N LEU A 157 25.31 -5.17 12.14
CA LEU A 157 24.39 -4.65 13.16
C LEU A 157 24.49 -5.46 14.46
N ALA A 158 24.58 -4.76 15.58
CA ALA A 158 24.44 -5.36 16.90
C ALA A 158 22.95 -5.63 17.21
N SER A 159 22.69 -6.48 18.20
CA SER A 159 21.33 -6.88 18.61
C SER A 159 20.42 -5.69 18.93
N GLU A 160 20.96 -4.68 19.60
CA GLU A 160 20.28 -3.47 20.04
C GLU A 160 20.09 -2.41 18.95
N ASP A 161 20.78 -2.56 17.81
CA ASP A 161 20.71 -1.63 16.69
C ASP A 161 19.35 -1.71 16.00
N PHE A 162 18.90 -0.56 15.51
CA PHE A 162 17.75 -0.51 14.61
C PHE A 162 18.08 -1.21 13.30
N LEU A 163 17.18 -2.09 12.86
CA LEU A 163 17.31 -2.80 11.60
C LEU A 163 17.37 -1.80 10.42
N PHE A 164 16.63 -0.70 10.53
CA PHE A 164 16.59 0.36 9.51
C PHE A 164 17.04 1.70 10.08
N SER A 165 18.35 1.93 10.07
CA SER A 165 18.94 3.16 10.55
C SER A 165 18.78 4.36 9.61
N SER A 166 18.68 5.54 10.21
CA SER A 166 18.71 6.83 9.52
C SER A 166 20.15 7.31 9.30
N GLN A 167 20.37 8.11 8.25
CA GLN A 167 21.66 8.78 8.04
C GLN A 167 22.00 9.80 9.12
N LYS A 168 20.98 10.29 9.83
CA LYS A 168 21.12 11.28 10.92
C LYS A 168 21.37 10.62 12.29
N GLY A 169 21.54 9.29 12.33
CA GLY A 169 21.54 8.51 13.56
C GLY A 169 20.13 8.08 13.99
N GLY A 170 20.06 7.03 14.80
CA GLY A 170 18.79 6.42 15.23
C GLY A 170 18.06 5.67 14.11
N CYS A 171 16.77 5.39 14.33
CA CYS A 171 15.91 4.75 13.34
C CYS A 171 15.44 5.71 12.26
N LEU A 172 14.98 5.16 11.13
CA LEU A 172 14.16 5.90 10.19
C LEU A 172 12.88 6.40 10.88
N THR A 173 12.38 7.56 10.43
CA THR A 173 11.04 8.01 10.84
C THR A 173 9.99 7.51 9.86
N ARG A 174 8.74 7.38 10.30
CA ARG A 174 7.60 7.09 9.39
C ARG A 174 7.55 8.10 8.24
N LYS A 175 7.78 9.38 8.54
CA LYS A 175 7.80 10.45 7.55
C LYS A 175 8.88 10.24 6.49
N THR A 176 10.11 9.95 6.90
CA THR A 176 11.22 9.64 5.97
C THR A 176 10.92 8.40 5.13
N LEU A 177 10.37 7.34 5.74
CA LEU A 177 9.92 6.18 5.00
C LEU A 177 8.90 6.55 3.91
N ASN A 178 7.92 7.39 4.24
CA ASN A 178 6.89 7.79 3.29
C ASN A 178 7.46 8.74 2.20
N ASP A 179 7.96 9.90 2.63
CA ASP A 179 8.25 11.04 1.78
C ASP A 179 9.59 10.92 1.04
N ASP A 180 10.57 10.22 1.62
CA ASP A 180 11.94 10.15 1.08
C ASP A 180 12.27 8.78 0.46
N ILE A 181 11.45 7.75 0.70
CA ILE A 181 11.71 6.38 0.22
C ILE A 181 10.59 5.89 -0.72
N ILE A 182 9.36 5.68 -0.21
CA ILE A 182 8.30 5.04 -0.99
C ILE A 182 7.73 5.99 -2.07
N VAL A 183 7.39 7.23 -1.72
CA VAL A 183 6.82 8.20 -2.66
C VAL A 183 7.77 8.46 -3.83
N PRO A 184 9.06 8.79 -3.62
CA PRO A 184 9.98 9.01 -4.74
C PRO A 184 10.20 7.75 -5.61
N ALA A 185 10.12 6.55 -5.03
CA ALA A 185 10.21 5.31 -5.78
C ALA A 185 9.01 5.11 -6.71
N ALA A 186 7.80 5.43 -6.25
CA ALA A 186 6.61 5.43 -7.09
C ALA A 186 6.68 6.50 -8.20
N GLU A 187 7.18 7.70 -7.90
CA GLU A 187 7.34 8.77 -8.89
C GLU A 187 8.30 8.38 -10.02
N ARG A 188 9.42 7.71 -9.71
CA ARG A 188 10.36 7.19 -10.72
C ARG A 188 9.71 6.18 -11.67
N LEU A 189 8.71 5.44 -11.21
CA LEU A 189 7.94 4.49 -12.03
C LEU A 189 6.83 5.17 -12.84
N GLY A 190 6.67 6.49 -12.74
CA GLY A 190 5.58 7.23 -13.38
C GLY A 190 4.22 7.02 -12.72
N TRP A 191 4.19 6.47 -11.50
CA TRP A 191 2.96 6.27 -10.75
C TRP A 191 2.52 7.55 -10.04
N ASN A 192 1.23 7.65 -9.72
CA ASN A 192 0.71 8.82 -8.98
C ASN A 192 1.21 8.80 -7.53
N PRO A 193 2.11 9.70 -7.09
CA PRO A 193 2.69 9.70 -5.75
C PRO A 193 1.66 9.81 -4.62
N LEU A 194 0.47 10.36 -4.90
CA LEU A 194 -0.59 10.48 -3.90
C LEU A 194 -1.12 9.11 -3.46
N LEU A 195 -1.06 8.11 -4.35
CA LEU A 195 -1.58 6.75 -4.11
C LEU A 195 -0.59 5.82 -3.41
N TYR A 196 0.70 6.19 -3.34
CA TYR A 196 1.74 5.33 -2.77
C TYR A 196 2.36 5.98 -1.53
N GLY A 197 2.77 5.16 -0.57
CA GLY A 197 3.31 5.62 0.69
C GLY A 197 3.57 4.49 1.68
N SER A 198 3.83 4.81 2.95
CA SER A 198 4.16 3.81 3.97
C SER A 198 3.08 2.74 4.14
N HIS A 199 1.80 3.10 3.98
CA HIS A 199 0.68 2.15 4.08
C HIS A 199 0.57 1.21 2.87
N THR A 200 1.20 1.51 1.73
CA THR A 200 1.20 0.61 0.56
C THR A 200 1.75 -0.77 0.95
N MET A 201 2.81 -0.85 1.74
CA MET A 201 3.38 -2.14 2.18
C MET A 201 2.39 -2.95 3.03
N ARG A 202 1.75 -2.30 4.00
CA ARG A 202 0.74 -2.92 4.88
C ARG A 202 -0.48 -3.41 4.10
N LYS A 203 -0.99 -2.58 3.18
CA LYS A 203 -2.09 -2.95 2.29
C LYS A 203 -1.70 -4.09 1.34
N THR A 204 -0.47 -4.08 0.83
CA THR A 204 0.07 -5.14 -0.04
C THR A 204 0.13 -6.48 0.71
N TYR A 205 0.62 -6.49 1.95
CA TYR A 205 0.59 -7.68 2.81
C TYR A 205 -0.84 -8.21 2.96
N ALA A 206 -1.77 -7.36 3.39
CA ALA A 206 -3.13 -7.78 3.69
C ALA A 206 -3.89 -8.24 2.43
N TYR A 207 -3.71 -7.55 1.29
CA TYR A 207 -4.24 -7.97 -0.01
C TYR A 207 -3.74 -9.36 -0.40
N ARG A 208 -2.42 -9.59 -0.31
CA ARG A 208 -1.83 -10.90 -0.66
C ARG A 208 -2.26 -12.00 0.28
N PHE A 209 -2.31 -11.73 1.58
CA PHE A 209 -2.77 -12.70 2.58
C PHE A 209 -4.21 -13.16 2.30
N TYR A 210 -5.11 -12.21 2.04
CA TYR A 210 -6.50 -12.50 1.69
C TYR A 210 -6.62 -13.27 0.36
N THR A 211 -6.03 -12.74 -0.72
CA THR A 211 -6.18 -13.32 -2.06
C THR A 211 -5.54 -14.71 -2.17
N GLN A 212 -4.37 -14.94 -1.57
CA GLN A 212 -3.76 -16.27 -1.53
C GLN A 212 -4.64 -17.28 -0.79
N ALA A 213 -5.24 -16.89 0.35
CA ALA A 213 -6.16 -17.76 1.07
C ALA A 213 -7.44 -18.04 0.26
N GLN A 214 -7.99 -17.01 -0.39
CA GLN A 214 -9.17 -17.10 -1.25
C GLN A 214 -8.93 -18.02 -2.46
N HIS A 215 -7.74 -17.97 -3.07
CA HIS A 215 -7.36 -18.86 -4.17
C HIS A 215 -7.29 -20.34 -3.77
N LEU A 216 -6.99 -20.64 -2.49
CA LEU A 216 -6.98 -22.01 -1.99
C LEU A 216 -8.40 -22.54 -1.75
N SER A 217 -9.26 -21.74 -1.12
CA SER A 217 -10.69 -22.00 -1.03
C SER A 217 -11.44 -20.77 -0.51
N GLN A 218 -12.73 -20.68 -0.84
CA GLN A 218 -13.60 -19.62 -0.33
C GLN A 218 -13.65 -19.59 1.21
N GLU A 219 -13.68 -20.75 1.86
CA GLU A 219 -13.64 -20.86 3.32
C GLU A 219 -12.35 -20.27 3.91
N ARG A 220 -11.21 -20.56 3.29
CA ARG A 220 -9.91 -20.01 3.71
C ARG A 220 -9.87 -18.50 3.54
N GLY A 221 -10.42 -17.97 2.44
CA GLY A 221 -10.55 -16.54 2.24
C GLY A 221 -11.40 -15.84 3.31
N TYR A 222 -12.56 -16.41 3.68
CA TYR A 222 -13.38 -15.87 4.77
C TYR A 222 -12.65 -15.88 6.12
N ARG A 223 -11.95 -16.97 6.44
CA ARG A 223 -11.14 -17.06 7.66
C ARG A 223 -10.01 -16.02 7.65
N ALA A 224 -9.30 -15.88 6.53
CA ALA A 224 -8.24 -14.90 6.36
C ALA A 224 -8.77 -13.47 6.52
N LEU A 225 -9.94 -13.18 5.96
CA LEU A 225 -10.60 -11.87 6.09
C LEU A 225 -10.95 -11.55 7.55
N SER A 226 -11.52 -12.52 8.28
CA SER A 226 -11.83 -12.34 9.71
C SER A 226 -10.55 -12.14 10.56
N MET A 227 -9.47 -12.85 10.23
CA MET A 227 -8.16 -12.65 10.87
C MET A 227 -7.61 -11.26 10.60
N LEU A 228 -7.61 -10.81 9.34
CA LEU A 228 -7.14 -9.48 8.95
C LEU A 228 -7.97 -8.37 9.58
N CYS A 229 -9.30 -8.53 9.65
CA CYS A 229 -10.18 -7.56 10.30
C CYS A 229 -9.74 -7.28 11.74
N LYS A 230 -9.47 -8.37 12.50
CA LYS A 230 -8.95 -8.28 13.87
C LYS A 230 -7.53 -7.71 13.93
N GLU A 231 -6.65 -8.13 13.03
CA GLU A 231 -5.24 -7.70 13.00
C GLU A 231 -5.08 -6.22 12.65
N LEU A 232 -5.88 -5.73 11.70
CA LEU A 232 -5.87 -4.34 11.26
C LEU A 232 -6.64 -3.44 12.23
N GLY A 233 -7.52 -4.02 13.06
CA GLY A 233 -8.33 -3.31 14.05
C GLY A 233 -9.57 -2.65 13.45
N HIS A 234 -10.08 -3.18 12.33
CA HIS A 234 -11.29 -2.68 11.68
C HIS A 234 -12.55 -3.21 12.39
N SER A 235 -13.63 -2.43 12.34
CA SER A 235 -14.89 -2.80 12.98
C SER A 235 -15.70 -3.84 12.19
N ASN A 236 -15.42 -4.02 10.89
CA ASN A 236 -16.00 -5.08 10.08
C ASN A 236 -15.10 -5.52 8.91
N GLU A 237 -15.46 -6.66 8.30
CA GLU A 237 -14.76 -7.25 7.18
C GLU A 237 -14.85 -6.41 5.90
N ALA A 238 -15.97 -5.72 5.65
CA ALA A 238 -16.15 -4.86 4.48
C ALA A 238 -15.16 -3.69 4.44
N ILE A 239 -14.89 -3.07 5.59
CA ILE A 239 -13.86 -2.05 5.80
C ILE A 239 -12.50 -2.62 5.45
N THR A 240 -12.23 -3.87 5.86
CA THR A 240 -10.98 -4.55 5.52
C THR A 240 -10.83 -4.77 4.01
N LEU A 241 -11.88 -5.23 3.33
CA LEU A 241 -11.86 -5.40 1.88
C LEU A 241 -11.68 -4.05 1.14
N CYS A 242 -12.32 -2.98 1.61
CA CYS A 242 -12.12 -1.63 1.08
C CYS A 242 -10.67 -1.16 1.32
N TYR A 243 -10.15 -1.36 2.53
CA TYR A 243 -8.80 -0.96 2.91
C TYR A 243 -7.72 -1.62 2.04
N ILE A 244 -7.87 -2.91 1.75
CA ILE A 244 -6.94 -3.67 0.91
C ILE A 244 -7.25 -3.53 -0.59
N GLY A 245 -8.22 -2.72 -0.99
CA GLY A 245 -8.50 -2.38 -2.38
C GLY A 245 -9.12 -3.51 -3.21
N ILE A 246 -9.99 -4.34 -2.63
CA ILE A 246 -10.88 -5.24 -3.39
C ILE A 246 -11.92 -4.41 -4.14
N GLU A 247 -12.33 -4.88 -5.31
CA GLU A 247 -13.27 -4.17 -6.18
C GLU A 247 -14.66 -4.08 -5.54
N ALA A 248 -15.37 -2.98 -5.78
CA ALA A 248 -16.62 -2.67 -5.09
C ALA A 248 -17.70 -3.75 -5.30
N GLU A 249 -17.80 -4.27 -6.53
CA GLU A 249 -18.76 -5.31 -6.91
C GLU A 249 -18.47 -6.60 -6.14
N GLU A 250 -17.21 -7.00 -6.07
CA GLU A 250 -16.78 -8.19 -5.32
C GLU A 250 -17.06 -8.04 -3.82
N ILE A 251 -16.85 -6.85 -3.25
CA ILE A 251 -17.18 -6.59 -1.83
C ILE A 251 -18.68 -6.74 -1.57
N LYS A 252 -19.51 -6.17 -2.44
CA LYS A 252 -20.97 -6.26 -2.30
C LYS A 252 -21.43 -7.71 -2.37
N GLU A 253 -20.83 -8.52 -3.23
CA GLU A 253 -21.12 -9.96 -3.35
C GLU A 253 -20.66 -10.74 -2.11
N ILE A 254 -19.40 -10.59 -1.67
CA ILE A 254 -18.83 -11.32 -0.54
C ILE A 254 -19.54 -11.00 0.77
N CYS A 255 -19.83 -9.72 0.99
CA CYS A 255 -20.43 -9.25 2.24
C CYS A 255 -21.96 -9.10 2.15
N ASN A 256 -22.57 -9.44 1.02
CA ASN A 256 -24.01 -9.28 0.76
C ASN A 256 -24.54 -7.88 1.13
N LEU A 257 -23.86 -6.83 0.65
CA LEU A 257 -24.12 -5.43 1.03
C LEU A 257 -24.98 -4.69 0.01
N SER A 258 -25.78 -3.74 0.50
CA SER A 258 -26.38 -2.72 -0.36
C SER A 258 -25.33 -1.66 -0.78
N ALA A 259 -25.65 -0.85 -1.80
CA ALA A 259 -24.78 0.25 -2.23
C ALA A 259 -24.49 1.24 -1.08
N LYS A 260 -25.49 1.53 -0.24
CA LYS A 260 -25.34 2.43 0.91
C LYS A 260 -24.43 1.87 2.00
N ASP A 261 -24.51 0.57 2.25
CA ASP A 261 -23.67 -0.10 3.25
C ASP A 261 -22.20 -0.17 2.78
N TYR A 262 -22.00 -0.35 1.47
CA TYR A 262 -20.69 -0.23 0.85
C TYR A 262 -20.10 1.18 1.03
N ASP A 263 -20.85 2.24 0.70
CA ASP A 263 -20.38 3.62 0.84
C ASP A 263 -19.96 3.94 2.28
N TRP A 264 -20.72 3.43 3.26
CA TRP A 264 -20.37 3.55 4.68
C TRP A 264 -19.06 2.84 5.01
N ALA A 265 -18.88 1.59 4.54
CA ALA A 265 -17.67 0.80 4.80
C ALA A 265 -16.44 1.45 4.16
N PHE A 266 -16.57 1.95 2.94
CA PHE A 266 -15.53 2.70 2.25
C PHE A 266 -15.14 3.97 3.03
N ALA A 267 -16.13 4.76 3.44
CA ALA A 267 -15.89 5.96 4.23
C ALA A 267 -15.26 5.66 5.61
N GLN A 268 -15.61 4.54 6.23
CA GLN A 268 -15.00 4.13 7.50
C GLN A 268 -13.57 3.64 7.31
N ALA A 269 -13.25 2.89 6.24
CA ALA A 269 -11.88 2.52 5.91
C ALA A 269 -10.98 3.74 5.71
N LEU A 270 -11.52 4.78 5.06
CA LEU A 270 -10.83 6.07 4.93
C LEU A 270 -10.59 6.76 6.27
N ARG A 271 -11.59 6.78 7.16
CA ARG A 271 -11.46 7.36 8.51
C ARG A 271 -10.43 6.61 9.35
N ASP A 272 -10.46 5.28 9.31
CA ASP A 272 -9.53 4.45 10.06
C ASP A 272 -8.10 4.69 9.60
N GLU A 273 -7.86 4.74 8.28
CA GLU A 273 -6.57 5.07 7.66
C GLU A 273 -6.09 6.49 8.03
N LEU A 274 -6.97 7.48 7.97
CA LEU A 274 -6.66 8.87 8.39
C LEU A 274 -6.33 8.96 9.89
N GLY A 275 -7.01 8.17 10.71
CA GLY A 275 -6.72 8.05 12.14
C GLY A 275 -5.47 7.21 12.45
N GLU A 276 -4.78 6.63 11.45
CA GLU A 276 -3.46 6.01 11.59
C GLU A 276 -2.29 7.01 11.49
N GLU A 277 -2.54 8.27 11.10
CA GLU A 277 -1.50 9.31 10.98
C GLU A 277 -1.03 9.91 12.31
#